data_AF-A0A2G9UXT9-F1
#
_entry.id   AF-A0A2G9UXT9-F1
#
_cell.length_a   1.000
_cell.length_b   1.000
_cell.length_c   1.000
_cell.angle_alpha   90.00
_cell.angle_beta   90.00
_cell.angle_gamma   90.00
#
_symmetry.space_group_name_H-M   'P 1'
#
loop_
_entity.id
_entity.type
_entity.pdbx_description
1 polymer ?
#
loop_
_entity_poly.entity_id
_entity_poly.type
_entity_poly.pdbx_seq_one_letter_code
_entity_poly.pdbx_strand_id
1 'polypeptide(L)'
;MYVPSKWSAKYDRGGGPCHGCDERTLRHDSGLYSSLRARRLFVNLMHVLSFIAVAFNAFAIYCILCKSPKQMGAYKWYLLIYQLSSTLFDFVYMFFTLPVIFFPVPMGYPASWIAQWLSISGHTAVALVVTTCLCLVASIVMLFVYRCHIIIPAHHMLKANDNGYIYASVAIFVFHLLSCPVGIAGIAPDQMMAKKWCLEVSIPTVCMFVPIVTLMYIFGTTNDTKRAVTIDECLVFTIWATWGVATNKKLQNVVHPIPPMSDHASDVSDSNKEKFVTFRMRHEDPYRFTIAYTDEDSDQIYEQFMQKIAEIGRPVGKLYWVDHGDQMLISNARDLRNAMDCSGRLNLHVTATDADTAAAGNEKSSRRHHRHHRRHPPGCKLEGARNP
;
A
#
# COMPACT_ATOMS: atom_id res chain seq x y z
N MET A 1 12.28 11.72 -0.88
CA MET A 1 12.70 10.61 -1.77
C MET A 1 13.62 11.18 -2.84
N TYR A 2 14.89 10.79 -2.83
CA TYR A 2 15.98 11.36 -3.64
C TYR A 2 16.00 10.67 -5.02
N VAL A 3 15.84 11.42 -6.11
CA VAL A 3 16.05 10.92 -7.47
C VAL A 3 17.43 11.41 -7.93
N PRO A 4 18.33 10.54 -8.42
CA PRO A 4 19.67 10.95 -8.84
C PRO A 4 19.59 11.89 -10.05
N SER A 5 20.21 13.06 -9.93
CA SER A 5 20.28 14.14 -10.94
C SER A 5 21.10 13.81 -12.20
N LYS A 6 21.52 12.56 -12.40
CA LYS A 6 22.47 12.19 -13.47
C LYS A 6 21.86 11.91 -14.84
N TRP A 7 20.54 11.95 -15.00
CA TRP A 7 19.90 11.62 -16.28
C TRP A 7 19.68 12.81 -17.24
N SER A 8 19.98 14.06 -16.83
CA SER A 8 19.65 15.24 -17.66
C SER A 8 20.78 15.75 -18.57
N ALA A 9 21.96 15.12 -18.59
CA ALA A 9 23.15 15.73 -19.23
C ALA A 9 23.72 14.96 -20.45
N LYS A 10 22.96 14.04 -21.05
CA LYS A 10 23.48 13.19 -22.15
C LYS A 10 22.65 13.21 -23.44
N TYR A 11 21.99 14.34 -23.74
CA TYR A 11 21.18 14.50 -24.96
C TYR A 11 21.62 15.67 -25.86
N ASP A 12 22.88 16.10 -25.76
CA ASP A 12 23.39 17.28 -26.48
C ASP A 12 24.71 17.05 -27.24
N ARG A 13 24.99 15.82 -27.70
CA ARG A 13 26.10 15.60 -28.64
C ARG A 13 25.63 14.94 -29.93
N GLY A 14 25.74 15.73 -30.99
CA GLY A 14 25.28 15.43 -32.34
C GLY A 14 25.80 14.11 -32.89
N GLY A 15 24.86 13.20 -33.13
CA GLY A 15 24.95 12.15 -34.13
C GLY A 15 23.80 12.36 -35.09
N GLY A 16 24.06 12.24 -36.39
CA GLY A 16 23.09 12.48 -37.47
C GLY A 16 21.84 11.58 -37.38
N PRO A 17 20.78 11.92 -38.14
CA PRO A 17 19.49 11.24 -38.08
C PRO A 17 19.61 9.79 -38.56
N CYS A 18 19.59 8.83 -37.62
CA CYS A 18 19.34 7.43 -37.93
C CYS A 18 17.88 7.28 -38.40
N HIS A 19 17.68 7.25 -39.72
CA HIS A 19 16.43 6.85 -40.37
C HIS A 19 16.13 5.38 -40.00
N GLY A 20 15.29 5.17 -38.99
CA GLY A 20 14.82 3.82 -38.63
C GLY A 20 14.51 3.60 -37.15
N CYS A 21 14.79 4.56 -36.26
CA CYS A 21 14.35 4.46 -34.87
C CYS A 21 12.85 4.77 -34.77
N ASP A 22 12.08 3.72 -34.49
CA ASP A 22 10.63 3.65 -34.35
C ASP A 22 10.05 4.79 -33.49
N GLU A 23 9.22 5.62 -34.11
CA GLU A 23 8.53 6.78 -33.52
C GLU A 23 7.61 6.39 -32.34
N ARG A 24 7.33 5.09 -32.17
CA ARG A 24 6.54 4.54 -31.07
C ARG A 24 7.20 4.65 -29.70
N THR A 25 8.53 4.56 -29.60
CA THR A 25 9.21 4.55 -28.28
C THR A 25 9.23 5.95 -27.64
N LEU A 26 9.40 7.00 -28.44
CA LEU A 26 9.36 8.41 -27.99
C LEU A 26 7.95 8.85 -27.52
N ARG A 27 6.90 8.28 -28.12
CA ARG A 27 5.52 8.54 -27.71
C ARG A 27 5.17 7.86 -26.37
N HIS A 28 5.85 6.77 -26.03
CA HIS A 28 5.64 6.06 -24.76
C HIS A 28 6.29 6.78 -23.56
N ASP A 29 7.47 7.37 -23.75
CA ASP A 29 8.15 8.12 -22.67
C ASP A 29 7.44 9.43 -22.32
N SER A 30 6.93 10.16 -23.31
CA SER A 30 6.16 11.40 -23.07
C SER A 30 4.87 11.17 -22.26
N GLY A 31 4.22 10.01 -22.44
CA GLY A 31 3.09 9.57 -21.61
C GLY A 31 3.47 9.28 -20.16
N LEU A 32 4.65 8.68 -19.92
CA LEU A 32 5.13 8.38 -18.58
C LEU A 32 5.55 9.65 -17.82
N TYR A 33 6.22 10.58 -18.50
CA TYR A 33 6.64 11.86 -17.91
C TYR A 33 5.45 12.75 -17.52
N SER A 34 4.41 12.81 -18.35
CA SER A 34 3.18 13.56 -18.05
C SER A 34 2.43 12.96 -16.85
N SER A 35 2.32 11.62 -16.78
CA SER A 35 1.74 10.89 -15.65
C SER A 35 2.50 11.15 -14.33
N LEU A 36 3.84 11.10 -14.35
CA LEU A 36 4.68 11.38 -13.17
C LEU A 36 4.59 12.83 -12.70
N ARG A 37 4.36 13.78 -13.61
CA ARG A 37 4.17 15.20 -13.26
C ARG A 37 2.80 15.41 -12.60
N ALA A 38 1.73 14.85 -13.16
CA ALA A 38 0.39 14.91 -12.60
C ALA A 38 0.34 14.32 -11.19
N ARG A 39 0.99 13.17 -10.96
CA ARG A 39 1.07 12.53 -9.63
C ARG A 39 1.74 13.43 -8.60
N ARG A 40 2.83 14.09 -8.95
CA ARG A 40 3.55 15.02 -8.05
C ARG A 40 2.72 16.25 -7.71
N LEU A 41 2.04 16.83 -8.70
CA LEU A 41 1.15 17.97 -8.47
C LEU A 41 0.01 17.59 -7.53
N PHE A 42 -0.63 16.44 -7.73
CA PHE A 42 -1.69 15.94 -6.86
C PHE A 42 -1.22 15.77 -5.41
N VAL A 43 -0.08 15.11 -5.19
CA VAL A 43 0.47 14.91 -3.84
C VAL A 43 0.80 16.24 -3.17
N ASN A 44 1.41 17.18 -3.89
CA ASN A 44 1.70 18.51 -3.36
C ASN A 44 0.43 19.28 -3.00
N LEU A 45 -0.61 19.24 -3.86
CA LEU A 45 -1.90 19.86 -3.58
C LEU A 45 -2.56 19.27 -2.34
N MET A 46 -2.54 17.94 -2.19
CA MET A 46 -3.08 17.28 -1.00
C MET A 46 -2.35 17.72 0.27
N HIS A 47 -1.02 17.86 0.24
CA HIS A 47 -0.28 18.38 1.39
C HIS A 47 -0.65 19.83 1.73
N VAL A 48 -0.76 20.72 0.73
CA VAL A 48 -1.17 22.11 0.95
C VAL A 48 -2.58 22.17 1.54
N LEU A 49 -3.52 21.37 1.00
CA LEU A 49 -4.87 21.26 1.51
C LEU A 49 -4.89 20.75 2.96
N SER A 50 -4.03 19.79 3.34
CA SER A 50 -3.90 19.34 4.73
C SER A 50 -3.51 20.47 5.67
N PHE A 51 -2.49 21.27 5.31
CA PHE A 51 -2.05 22.39 6.15
C PHE A 51 -3.15 23.45 6.30
N ILE A 52 -3.84 23.76 5.22
CA ILE A 52 -4.98 24.69 5.23
C ILE A 52 -6.11 24.15 6.10
N ALA A 53 -6.48 22.88 5.94
CA ALA A 53 -7.53 22.23 6.72
C ALA A 53 -7.23 22.27 8.22
N VAL A 54 -6.00 22.00 8.64
CA VAL A 54 -5.58 22.09 10.06
C VAL A 54 -5.76 23.52 10.59
N ALA A 55 -5.39 24.55 9.82
CA ALA A 55 -5.56 25.94 10.24
C ALA A 55 -7.03 26.32 10.40
N PHE A 56 -7.89 25.94 9.44
CA PHE A 56 -9.33 26.17 9.53
C PHE A 56 -9.98 25.41 10.69
N ASN A 57 -9.57 24.16 10.91
CA ASN A 57 -10.02 23.33 12.01
C ASN A 57 -9.63 23.90 13.38
N ALA A 58 -8.40 24.39 13.52
CA ALA A 58 -7.96 25.10 14.73
C ALA A 58 -8.72 26.42 14.94
N PHE A 59 -8.97 27.17 13.87
CA PHE A 59 -9.78 28.39 13.91
C PHE A 59 -11.24 28.10 14.33
N ALA A 60 -11.85 27.02 13.83
CA ALA A 60 -13.18 26.60 14.22
C ALA A 60 -13.24 26.26 15.72
N ILE A 61 -12.27 25.50 16.23
CA ILE A 61 -12.15 25.20 17.68
C ILE A 61 -12.01 26.49 18.48
N TYR A 62 -11.15 27.41 18.04
CA TYR A 62 -10.97 28.72 18.67
C TYR A 62 -12.27 29.52 18.70
N CYS A 63 -13.03 29.56 17.60
CA CYS A 63 -14.32 30.25 17.53
C CYS A 63 -15.33 29.64 18.50
N ILE A 64 -15.40 28.31 18.58
CA ILE A 64 -16.28 27.61 19.52
C ILE A 64 -15.89 27.94 20.97
N LEU A 65 -14.60 27.88 21.31
CA LEU A 65 -14.13 28.12 22.67
C LEU A 65 -14.27 29.59 23.10
N CYS A 66 -13.81 30.53 22.28
CA CYS A 66 -13.66 31.94 22.65
C CYS A 66 -14.86 32.82 22.25
N LYS A 67 -15.55 32.54 21.14
CA LYS A 67 -16.63 33.39 20.59
C LYS A 67 -18.03 32.85 20.84
N SER A 68 -18.18 31.59 21.29
CA SER A 68 -19.51 31.03 21.54
C SER A 68 -20.23 31.75 22.70
N PRO A 69 -21.48 32.20 22.49
CA PRO A 69 -22.25 32.93 23.50
C PRO A 69 -22.59 32.03 24.70
N LYS A 70 -22.61 32.61 25.91
CA LYS A 70 -22.98 31.89 27.15
C LYS A 70 -24.36 31.21 27.08
N GLN A 71 -25.26 31.73 26.24
CA GLN A 71 -26.61 31.18 26.04
C GLN A 71 -26.62 29.78 25.39
N MET A 72 -25.55 29.34 24.73
CA MET A 72 -25.48 27.98 24.15
C MET A 72 -25.31 26.87 25.20
N GLY A 73 -25.03 27.19 26.47
CA GLY A 73 -25.01 26.22 27.57
C GLY A 73 -24.27 24.91 27.25
N ALA A 74 -24.92 23.77 27.50
CA ALA A 74 -24.36 22.44 27.24
C ALA A 74 -24.13 22.12 25.75
N TYR A 75 -24.87 22.76 24.84
CA TYR A 75 -24.75 22.52 23.39
C TYR A 75 -23.34 22.82 22.86
N LYS A 76 -22.69 23.84 23.44
CA LYS A 76 -21.31 24.23 23.10
C LYS A 76 -20.34 23.04 23.23
N TRP A 77 -20.50 22.20 24.26
CA TRP A 77 -19.63 21.06 24.49
C TRP A 77 -19.83 19.95 23.46
N TYR A 78 -21.07 19.68 23.06
CA TYR A 78 -21.36 18.73 21.97
C TYR A 78 -20.79 19.21 20.63
N LEU A 79 -20.88 20.52 20.36
CA LEU A 79 -20.32 21.12 19.15
C LEU A 79 -18.80 21.09 19.15
N LEU A 80 -18.18 21.28 20.33
CA LEU A 80 -16.74 21.13 20.53
C LEU A 80 -16.28 19.69 20.31
N ILE A 81 -16.99 18.69 20.86
CA ILE A 81 -16.68 17.27 20.68
C ILE A 81 -16.76 16.89 19.19
N TYR A 82 -17.81 17.32 18.50
CA TYR A 82 -17.94 17.11 17.06
C TYR A 82 -16.78 17.73 16.28
N GLN A 83 -16.45 19.00 16.57
CA GLN A 83 -15.35 19.65 15.89
C GLN A 83 -14.04 18.91 16.16
N LEU A 84 -13.75 18.55 17.41
CA LEU A 84 -12.56 17.77 17.78
C LEU A 84 -12.51 16.43 17.06
N SER A 85 -13.60 15.65 17.04
CA SER A 85 -13.68 14.39 16.30
C SER A 85 -13.44 14.58 14.80
N SER A 86 -14.01 15.63 14.20
CA SER A 86 -13.77 15.97 12.78
C SER A 86 -12.32 16.34 12.53
N THR A 87 -11.71 17.17 13.39
CA THR A 87 -10.30 17.55 13.27
C THR A 87 -9.37 16.34 13.41
N LEU A 88 -9.70 15.41 14.30
CA LEU A 88 -8.95 14.19 14.52
C LEU A 88 -9.09 13.24 13.32
N PHE A 89 -10.29 13.10 12.77
CA PHE A 89 -10.52 12.33 11.56
C PHE A 89 -9.76 12.92 10.37
N ASP A 90 -9.87 14.23 10.11
CA ASP A 90 -9.15 14.89 9.03
C ASP A 90 -7.63 14.74 9.20
N PHE A 91 -7.14 14.90 10.43
CA PHE A 91 -5.74 14.70 10.74
C PHE A 91 -5.33 13.25 10.43
N VAL A 92 -6.08 12.28 10.91
CA VAL A 92 -5.73 10.88 10.69
C VAL A 92 -5.81 10.51 9.22
N TYR A 93 -6.84 10.97 8.53
CA TYR A 93 -7.10 10.71 7.12
C TYR A 93 -6.03 11.30 6.20
N MET A 94 -5.65 12.56 6.44
CA MET A 94 -4.67 13.27 5.61
C MET A 94 -3.22 12.89 5.97
N PHE A 95 -2.91 12.66 7.25
CA PHE A 95 -1.55 12.37 7.70
C PHE A 95 -1.19 10.90 7.75
N PHE A 96 -2.13 9.94 7.87
CA PHE A 96 -1.78 8.51 7.88
C PHE A 96 -2.15 7.79 6.59
N THR A 97 -3.25 8.15 5.93
CA THR A 97 -3.80 7.36 4.82
C THR A 97 -3.51 7.92 3.44
N LEU A 98 -3.25 9.24 3.36
CA LEU A 98 -3.02 10.04 2.14
C LEU A 98 -3.63 9.37 0.89
N PRO A 99 -4.98 9.30 0.82
CA PRO A 99 -5.66 8.47 -0.14
C PRO A 99 -5.38 8.98 -1.55
N VAL A 100 -4.66 8.18 -2.33
CA VAL A 100 -4.58 8.41 -3.76
C VAL A 100 -5.67 7.55 -4.37
N ILE A 101 -6.79 8.21 -4.68
CA ILE A 101 -7.90 7.55 -5.35
C ILE A 101 -7.45 7.25 -6.78
N PHE A 102 -7.01 6.01 -7.02
CA PHE A 102 -6.81 5.49 -8.36
C PHE A 102 -8.16 5.03 -8.85
N PHE A 103 -8.79 5.75 -9.77
CA PHE A 103 -10.04 5.26 -10.36
C PHE A 103 -9.77 3.90 -11.03
N PRO A 104 -10.55 2.82 -10.76
CA PRO A 104 -11.82 2.76 -10.03
C PRO A 104 -11.76 2.28 -8.56
N VAL A 105 -10.57 2.06 -7.99
CA VAL A 105 -10.39 1.52 -6.63
C VAL A 105 -9.68 2.55 -5.73
N PRO A 106 -10.34 3.11 -4.71
CA PRO A 106 -9.67 3.96 -3.74
C PRO A 106 -8.61 3.13 -2.99
N MET A 107 -7.34 3.29 -3.37
CA MET A 107 -6.20 2.64 -2.72
C MET A 107 -5.45 3.69 -1.90
N GLY A 108 -5.68 3.69 -0.59
CA GLY A 108 -4.82 4.42 0.35
C GLY A 108 -3.49 3.68 0.51
N TYR A 109 -2.38 4.38 0.36
CA TYR A 109 -1.08 3.86 0.78
C TYR A 109 -0.48 4.83 1.81
N PRO A 110 0.06 4.32 2.94
CA PRO A 110 0.65 5.16 3.98
C PRO A 110 2.01 5.69 3.50
N ALA A 111 2.02 6.59 2.51
CA ALA A 111 3.23 7.28 2.05
C ALA A 111 3.48 8.61 2.74
N SER A 112 2.67 8.95 3.73
CA SER A 112 2.88 10.15 4.50
C SER A 112 4.27 10.14 5.14
N TRP A 113 4.93 11.29 5.12
CA TRP A 113 6.24 11.48 5.75
C TRP A 113 6.29 10.97 7.20
N ILE A 114 5.20 11.18 7.93
CA ILE A 114 5.02 10.77 9.33
C ILE A 114 4.89 9.25 9.48
N ALA A 115 4.29 8.55 8.50
CA ALA A 115 4.20 7.09 8.53
C ALA A 115 5.59 6.44 8.40
N GLN A 116 6.49 7.05 7.63
CA GLN A 116 7.89 6.58 7.52
C GLN A 116 8.65 6.76 8.83
N TRP A 117 8.41 7.87 9.53
CA TRP A 117 9.02 8.15 10.84
C TRP A 117 8.52 7.22 11.94
N LEU A 118 7.21 6.94 11.98
CA LEU A 118 6.60 6.12 13.02
C LEU A 118 6.57 4.61 12.71
N SER A 119 7.05 4.18 11.53
CA SER A 119 7.00 2.77 11.08
C SER A 119 5.64 2.10 11.31
N ILE A 120 4.55 2.85 11.12
CA ILE A 120 3.20 2.37 11.40
C ILE A 120 2.81 1.36 10.33
N SER A 121 2.34 0.18 10.76
CA SER A 121 1.85 -0.84 9.85
C SER A 121 0.62 -0.33 9.07
N GLY A 122 0.45 -0.75 7.81
CA GLY A 122 -0.71 -0.38 7.02
C GLY A 122 -2.04 -0.77 7.68
N HIS A 123 -2.05 -1.88 8.41
CA HIS A 123 -3.20 -2.31 9.21
C HIS A 123 -3.55 -1.30 10.31
N THR A 124 -2.54 -0.85 11.06
CA THR A 124 -2.72 0.16 12.12
C THR A 124 -3.21 1.49 11.54
N ALA A 125 -2.71 1.91 10.37
CA ALA A 125 -3.19 3.12 9.71
C ALA A 125 -4.67 3.02 9.33
N VAL A 126 -5.10 1.92 8.69
CA VAL A 126 -6.51 1.67 8.37
C VAL A 126 -7.36 1.61 9.64
N ALA A 127 -6.85 0.97 10.70
CA ALA A 127 -7.54 0.88 11.98
C ALA A 127 -7.83 2.25 12.60
N LEU A 128 -6.83 3.12 12.60
CA LEU A 128 -6.96 4.49 13.10
C LEU A 128 -8.01 5.27 12.30
N VAL A 129 -8.02 5.13 10.97
CA VAL A 129 -8.99 5.81 10.10
C VAL A 129 -10.40 5.33 10.36
N VAL A 130 -10.62 4.02 10.43
CA VAL A 130 -11.95 3.45 10.70
C VAL A 130 -12.42 3.88 12.09
N THR A 131 -11.55 3.80 13.09
CA THR A 131 -11.88 4.20 14.47
C THR A 131 -12.25 5.68 14.57
N THR A 132 -11.48 6.56 13.93
CA THR A 132 -11.77 8.01 13.95
C THR A 132 -13.01 8.36 13.13
N CYS A 133 -13.30 7.65 12.05
CA CYS A 133 -14.54 7.77 11.30
C CYS A 133 -15.76 7.43 12.18
N LEU A 134 -15.71 6.32 12.91
CA LEU A 134 -16.78 5.95 13.85
C LEU A 134 -16.94 6.96 14.99
N CYS A 135 -15.83 7.52 15.51
CA CYS A 135 -15.89 8.59 16.50
C CYS A 135 -16.56 9.85 15.96
N LEU A 136 -16.32 10.18 14.68
CA LEU A 136 -17.01 11.28 13.99
C LEU A 136 -18.51 11.00 13.86
N VAL A 137 -18.90 9.83 13.37
CA VAL A 137 -20.32 9.43 13.26
C VAL A 137 -21.01 9.48 14.62
N ALA A 138 -20.39 8.92 15.67
CA ALA A 138 -20.93 8.96 17.02
C ALA A 138 -21.12 10.41 17.52
N SER A 139 -20.20 11.32 17.22
CA SER A 139 -20.33 12.73 17.58
C SER A 139 -21.47 13.45 16.85
N ILE A 140 -21.74 13.09 15.58
CA ILE A 140 -22.88 13.60 14.81
C ILE A 140 -24.20 13.10 15.42
N VAL A 141 -24.28 11.80 15.73
CA VAL A 141 -25.45 11.22 16.39
C VAL A 141 -25.70 11.89 17.73
N MET A 142 -24.66 12.13 18.55
CA MET A 142 -24.79 12.86 19.81
C MET A 142 -25.36 14.28 19.63
N LEU A 143 -24.89 15.02 18.62
CA LEU A 143 -25.45 16.34 18.28
C LEU A 143 -26.92 16.27 17.90
N PHE A 144 -27.30 15.25 17.12
CA PHE A 144 -28.68 15.06 16.69
C PHE A 144 -29.59 14.69 17.86
N VAL A 145 -29.19 13.72 18.68
CA VAL A 145 -29.92 13.31 19.91
C VAL A 145 -30.10 14.49 20.84
N TYR A 146 -29.07 15.30 21.05
CA TYR A 146 -29.16 16.50 21.87
C TYR A 146 -30.18 17.52 21.32
N ARG A 147 -30.17 17.76 20.00
CA ARG A 147 -31.16 18.64 19.37
C ARG A 147 -32.58 18.09 19.49
N CYS A 148 -32.77 16.79 19.29
CA CYS A 148 -34.06 16.14 19.50
C CYS A 148 -34.54 16.31 20.95
N HIS A 149 -33.65 16.13 21.93
CA HIS A 149 -33.98 16.29 23.35
C HIS A 149 -34.48 17.71 23.69
N ILE A 150 -33.86 18.75 23.12
CA ILE A 150 -34.29 20.14 23.34
C ILE A 150 -35.66 20.44 22.70
N ILE A 151 -35.92 19.90 21.51
CA ILE A 151 -37.12 20.20 20.73
C ILE A 151 -38.35 19.45 21.26
N ILE A 152 -38.16 18.27 21.88
CA ILE A 152 -39.26 17.43 22.36
C ILE A 152 -39.92 18.05 23.61
N PRO A 153 -41.26 18.25 23.62
CA PRO A 153 -41.97 18.84 24.75
C PRO A 153 -41.99 17.92 25.99
N ALA A 154 -42.07 18.54 27.18
CA ALA A 154 -41.85 17.89 28.48
C ALA A 154 -42.78 16.70 28.80
N HIS A 155 -43.98 16.64 28.20
CA HIS A 155 -45.01 15.64 28.45
C HIS A 155 -45.02 14.50 27.42
N HIS A 156 -44.06 14.48 26.49
CA HIS A 156 -43.99 13.41 25.49
C HIS A 156 -43.29 12.17 26.07
N MET A 157 -43.83 10.98 25.80
CA MET A 157 -43.28 9.67 26.20
C MET A 157 -41.83 9.39 25.73
N LEU A 158 -41.28 10.25 24.86
CA LEU A 158 -39.93 10.16 24.31
C LEU A 158 -38.92 11.04 25.06
N LYS A 159 -39.36 11.80 26.07
CA LYS A 159 -38.46 12.56 26.92
C LYS A 159 -37.73 11.59 27.83
N ALA A 160 -36.54 11.16 27.39
CA ALA A 160 -35.60 10.48 28.25
C ALA A 160 -35.33 11.34 29.49
N ASN A 161 -35.08 10.69 30.63
CA ASN A 161 -34.71 11.39 31.86
C ASN A 161 -33.54 12.36 31.58
N ASP A 162 -33.48 13.51 32.24
CA ASP A 162 -32.54 14.60 31.91
C ASP A 162 -31.06 14.16 32.00
N ASN A 163 -30.77 13.05 32.69
CA ASN A 163 -29.43 12.44 32.74
C ASN A 163 -29.29 11.20 31.83
N GLY A 164 -30.39 10.56 31.46
CA GLY A 164 -30.38 9.29 30.72
C GLY A 164 -29.80 9.42 29.32
N TYR A 165 -30.09 10.52 28.61
CA TYR A 165 -29.55 10.75 27.27
C TYR A 165 -28.04 10.99 27.27
N ILE A 166 -27.50 11.58 28.36
CA ILE A 166 -26.05 11.80 28.52
C ILE A 166 -25.36 10.46 28.70
N TYR A 167 -25.85 9.59 29.60
CA TYR A 167 -25.29 8.26 29.80
C TYR A 167 -25.38 7.39 28.54
N ALA A 168 -26.51 7.44 27.81
CA ALA A 168 -26.66 6.73 26.54
C ALA A 168 -25.66 7.23 25.49
N SER A 169 -25.48 8.54 25.37
CA SER A 169 -24.53 9.17 24.44
C SER A 169 -23.08 8.78 24.75
N VAL A 170 -22.69 8.84 26.03
CA VAL A 170 -21.36 8.43 26.49
C VAL A 170 -21.13 6.94 26.27
N ALA A 171 -22.13 6.10 26.57
CA ALA A 171 -22.05 4.65 26.35
C ALA A 171 -21.86 4.31 24.86
N ILE A 172 -22.61 4.96 23.96
CA ILE A 172 -22.45 4.80 22.51
C ILE A 172 -21.03 5.20 22.10
N PHE A 173 -20.54 6.35 22.55
CA PHE A 173 -19.19 6.83 22.20
C PHE A 173 -18.11 5.86 22.69
N VAL A 174 -18.17 5.43 23.95
CA VAL A 174 -17.25 4.48 24.57
C VAL A 174 -17.28 3.12 23.87
N PHE A 175 -18.48 2.63 23.52
CA PHE A 175 -18.64 1.39 22.77
C PHE A 175 -17.95 1.42 21.41
N HIS A 176 -18.10 2.52 20.65
CA HIS A 176 -17.43 2.67 19.36
C HIS A 176 -15.90 2.80 19.51
N LEU A 177 -15.44 3.47 20.57
CA LEU A 177 -14.02 3.66 20.85
C LEU A 177 -13.30 2.36 21.26
N LEU A 178 -13.99 1.47 21.98
CA LEU A 178 -13.45 0.19 22.45
C LEU A 178 -13.62 -0.96 21.45
N SER A 179 -14.77 -1.05 20.77
CA SER A 179 -15.06 -2.18 19.88
C SER A 179 -14.15 -2.22 18.65
N CYS A 180 -13.76 -1.05 18.12
CA CYS A 180 -13.00 -0.98 16.88
C CYS A 180 -11.54 -1.46 17.03
N PRO A 181 -10.75 -0.99 18.01
CA PRO A 181 -9.39 -1.48 18.22
C PRO A 181 -9.33 -2.98 18.52
N VAL A 182 -10.30 -3.50 19.29
CA VAL A 182 -10.39 -4.93 19.63
C VAL A 182 -10.73 -5.78 18.41
N GLY A 183 -11.70 -5.33 17.60
CA GLY A 183 -12.06 -6.01 16.35
C GLY A 183 -10.88 -6.08 15.38
N ILE A 184 -10.07 -5.04 15.31
CA ILE A 184 -8.96 -4.97 14.35
C ILE A 184 -7.70 -5.69 14.85
N ALA A 185 -7.46 -5.71 16.17
CA ALA A 185 -6.41 -6.54 16.77
C ALA A 185 -6.61 -8.04 16.47
N GLY A 186 -7.86 -8.49 16.31
CA GLY A 186 -8.21 -9.87 15.97
C GLY A 186 -8.17 -10.23 14.47
N ILE A 187 -8.09 -9.25 13.55
CA ILE A 187 -8.24 -9.51 12.10
C ILE A 187 -6.96 -10.05 11.41
N ALA A 188 -5.85 -10.16 12.14
CA ALA A 188 -4.70 -11.02 11.77
C ALA A 188 -3.99 -10.65 10.41
N PRO A 189 -2.78 -11.19 10.16
CA PRO A 189 -1.71 -10.53 9.38
C PRO A 189 -1.78 -10.68 7.86
N ASP A 190 -2.89 -11.17 7.29
CA ASP A 190 -2.90 -11.64 5.90
C ASP A 190 -3.30 -10.57 4.86
N GLN A 191 -2.71 -9.39 4.97
CA GLN A 191 -2.82 -8.36 3.92
C GLN A 191 -2.32 -8.86 2.56
N MET A 192 -1.48 -9.90 2.53
CA MET A 192 -0.98 -10.50 1.30
C MET A 192 -2.04 -11.31 0.56
N MET A 193 -2.85 -12.15 1.25
CA MET A 193 -4.00 -12.82 0.62
C MET A 193 -5.06 -11.80 0.19
N ALA A 194 -5.37 -10.80 1.04
CA ALA A 194 -6.36 -9.79 0.69
C ALA A 194 -5.94 -8.98 -0.56
N LYS A 195 -4.64 -8.66 -0.69
CA LYS A 195 -4.08 -8.00 -1.87
C LYS A 195 -4.15 -8.89 -3.11
N LYS A 196 -3.85 -10.18 -2.98
CA LYS A 196 -3.96 -11.15 -4.09
C LYS A 196 -5.42 -11.24 -4.57
N TRP A 197 -6.36 -11.26 -3.63
CA TRP A 197 -7.79 -11.35 -3.92
C TRP A 197 -8.38 -10.09 -4.55
N CYS A 198 -8.04 -8.89 -4.08
CA CYS A 198 -8.49 -7.64 -4.71
C CYS A 198 -8.01 -7.48 -6.16
N LEU A 199 -6.87 -8.09 -6.52
CA LEU A 199 -6.36 -8.11 -7.89
C LEU A 199 -7.07 -9.15 -8.76
N GLU A 200 -7.50 -10.28 -8.17
CA GLU A 200 -8.25 -11.33 -8.87
C GLU A 200 -9.75 -11.02 -9.00
N VAL A 201 -10.34 -10.30 -8.04
CA VAL A 201 -11.78 -10.01 -7.95
C VAL A 201 -12.01 -8.51 -8.12
N SER A 202 -11.50 -7.94 -9.21
CA SER A 202 -11.85 -6.58 -9.61
C SER A 202 -13.07 -6.63 -10.55
N ILE A 203 -14.28 -6.56 -9.98
CA ILE A 203 -15.52 -5.94 -10.50
C ILE A 203 -16.69 -6.27 -9.53
N PRO A 204 -17.57 -5.32 -9.12
CA PRO A 204 -17.43 -3.86 -9.15
C PRO A 204 -17.73 -3.18 -7.79
N THR A 205 -16.86 -2.25 -7.41
CA THR A 205 -17.06 -1.21 -6.39
C THR A 205 -18.37 -0.43 -6.59
N VAL A 206 -18.98 -0.49 -7.78
CA VAL A 206 -20.30 0.05 -8.11
C VAL A 206 -21.40 -0.53 -7.19
N CYS A 207 -21.33 -1.80 -6.80
CA CYS A 207 -22.31 -2.41 -5.90
C CYS A 207 -22.23 -1.92 -4.45
N MET A 208 -21.13 -1.27 -4.05
CA MET A 208 -20.97 -0.66 -2.72
C MET A 208 -21.41 0.81 -2.70
N PHE A 209 -21.28 1.52 -3.82
CA PHE A 209 -21.76 2.91 -3.95
C PHE A 209 -23.29 3.00 -4.07
N VAL A 210 -23.92 2.03 -4.74
CA VAL A 210 -25.39 2.00 -4.90
C VAL A 210 -26.14 1.98 -3.56
N PRO A 211 -25.82 1.13 -2.56
CA PRO A 211 -26.53 1.16 -1.29
C PRO A 211 -26.31 2.45 -0.51
N ILE A 212 -25.12 3.05 -0.55
CA ILE A 212 -24.85 4.32 0.14
C ILE A 212 -25.66 5.47 -0.47
N VAL A 213 -25.70 5.56 -1.81
CA VAL A 213 -26.50 6.59 -2.51
C VAL A 213 -28.00 6.33 -2.36
N THR A 214 -28.42 5.07 -2.35
CA THR A 214 -29.82 4.68 -2.13
C THR A 214 -30.26 5.02 -0.70
N LEU A 215 -29.41 4.81 0.29
CA LEU A 215 -29.65 5.22 1.68
C LEU A 215 -29.74 6.74 1.82
N MET A 216 -28.86 7.50 1.16
CA MET A 216 -28.95 8.97 1.12
C MET A 216 -30.22 9.47 0.41
N TYR A 217 -30.69 8.78 -0.64
CA TYR A 217 -31.92 9.11 -1.34
C TYR A 217 -33.18 8.79 -0.52
N ILE A 218 -33.17 7.67 0.21
CA ILE A 218 -34.23 7.31 1.18
C ILE A 218 -34.29 8.38 2.28
N PHE A 219 -33.14 8.86 2.77
CA PHE A 219 -33.04 9.95 3.75
C PHE A 219 -33.68 11.27 3.28
N GLY A 220 -33.58 11.59 1.98
CA GLY A 220 -34.18 12.78 1.39
C GLY A 220 -35.70 12.71 1.16
N THR A 221 -36.28 11.50 1.19
CA THR A 221 -37.69 11.28 0.79
C THR A 221 -38.60 10.88 1.96
N THR A 222 -38.08 10.42 3.09
CA THR A 222 -38.90 10.14 4.27
C THR A 222 -39.07 11.38 5.14
N ASN A 223 -40.21 12.06 5.01
CA ASN A 223 -40.62 13.18 5.89
C ASN A 223 -40.85 12.76 7.36
N ASP A 224 -40.83 11.45 7.65
CA ASP A 224 -41.07 10.92 9.00
C ASP A 224 -39.74 10.47 9.65
N THR A 225 -39.02 11.48 10.16
CA THR A 225 -37.65 11.43 10.70
C THR A 225 -37.45 10.48 11.88
N LYS A 226 -38.51 9.93 12.47
CA LYS A 226 -38.45 9.25 13.78
C LYS A 226 -38.27 7.73 13.73
N ARG A 227 -38.62 7.07 12.62
CA ARG A 227 -38.40 5.62 12.43
C ARG A 227 -37.24 5.30 11.50
N ALA A 228 -36.84 6.24 10.64
CA ALA A 228 -35.77 6.04 9.68
C ALA A 228 -34.40 5.89 10.36
N VAL A 229 -34.06 6.75 11.34
CA VAL A 229 -32.71 6.79 11.93
C VAL A 229 -32.35 5.55 12.75
N THR A 230 -33.29 4.96 13.49
CA THR A 230 -33.02 3.80 14.36
C THR A 230 -33.01 2.47 13.62
N ILE A 231 -33.77 2.38 12.52
CA ILE A 231 -33.77 1.20 11.65
C ILE A 231 -32.51 1.20 10.78
N ASP A 232 -32.03 2.37 10.35
CA ASP A 232 -30.89 2.52 9.44
C ASP A 232 -29.54 2.10 10.05
N GLU A 233 -29.20 2.57 11.26
CA GLU A 233 -27.96 2.15 11.95
C GLU A 233 -27.95 0.64 12.21
N CYS A 234 -29.10 0.09 12.61
CA CYS A 234 -29.24 -1.35 12.82
C CYS A 234 -29.15 -2.12 11.50
N LEU A 235 -29.73 -1.63 10.39
CA LEU A 235 -29.73 -2.30 9.08
C LEU A 235 -28.36 -2.25 8.43
N VAL A 236 -27.70 -1.10 8.43
CA VAL A 236 -26.34 -0.94 7.89
C VAL A 236 -25.37 -1.82 8.68
N PHE A 237 -25.48 -1.83 10.01
CA PHE A 237 -24.64 -2.68 10.85
C PHE A 237 -24.97 -4.17 10.70
N THR A 238 -26.26 -4.56 10.60
CA THR A 238 -26.62 -5.97 10.36
C THR A 238 -26.27 -6.42 8.95
N ILE A 239 -26.44 -5.61 7.91
CA ILE A 239 -26.03 -5.95 6.54
C ILE A 239 -24.51 -6.07 6.47
N TRP A 240 -23.77 -5.13 7.06
CA TRP A 240 -22.31 -5.19 7.09
C TRP A 240 -21.79 -6.38 7.90
N ALA A 241 -22.37 -6.65 9.08
CA ALA A 241 -21.99 -7.77 9.92
C ALA A 241 -22.41 -9.13 9.34
N THR A 242 -23.63 -9.27 8.81
CA THR A 242 -24.07 -10.51 8.15
C THR A 242 -23.32 -10.77 6.87
N TRP A 243 -22.99 -9.73 6.10
CA TRP A 243 -22.16 -9.91 4.91
C TRP A 243 -20.72 -10.27 5.28
N GLY A 244 -20.13 -9.62 6.27
CA GLY A 244 -18.80 -9.97 6.82
C GLY A 244 -18.73 -11.42 7.31
N VAL A 245 -19.73 -11.88 8.07
CA VAL A 245 -19.84 -13.27 8.55
C VAL A 245 -20.10 -14.26 7.42
N ALA A 246 -20.95 -13.92 6.44
CA ALA A 246 -21.23 -14.77 5.28
C ALA A 246 -20.00 -14.91 4.38
N THR A 247 -19.22 -13.84 4.18
CA THR A 247 -17.94 -13.91 3.47
C THR A 247 -16.93 -14.76 4.24
N ASN A 248 -16.88 -14.67 5.58
CA ASN A 248 -15.98 -15.48 6.42
C ASN A 248 -16.34 -16.98 6.39
N LYS A 249 -17.62 -17.35 6.48
CA LYS A 249 -18.06 -18.76 6.32
C LYS A 249 -17.77 -19.32 4.93
N LYS A 250 -17.91 -18.50 3.88
CA LYS A 250 -17.58 -18.92 2.51
C LYS A 250 -16.06 -19.06 2.33
N LEU A 251 -15.26 -18.26 3.04
CA LEU A 251 -13.80 -18.37 3.12
C LEU A 251 -13.35 -19.68 3.80
N GLN A 252 -13.97 -20.09 4.91
CA GLN A 252 -13.64 -21.34 5.61
C GLN A 252 -13.95 -22.61 4.79
N ASN A 253 -14.92 -22.55 3.87
CA ASN A 253 -15.31 -23.70 3.06
C ASN A 253 -14.51 -23.85 1.75
N VAL A 254 -13.83 -22.80 1.28
CA VAL A 254 -13.04 -22.82 0.02
C VAL A 254 -11.55 -23.06 0.29
N VAL A 255 -11.07 -22.73 1.49
CA VAL A 255 -9.71 -23.05 1.91
C VAL A 255 -9.68 -24.48 2.44
N HIS A 256 -9.28 -25.43 1.58
CA HIS A 256 -8.84 -26.74 2.08
C HIS A 256 -7.65 -26.52 3.03
N PRO A 257 -7.65 -27.11 4.23
CA PRO A 257 -6.57 -26.92 5.18
C PRO A 257 -5.26 -27.45 4.59
N ILE A 258 -4.30 -26.54 4.39
CA ILE A 258 -2.90 -26.91 4.27
C ILE A 258 -2.53 -27.55 5.62
N PRO A 259 -1.96 -28.77 5.66
CA PRO A 259 -1.69 -29.46 6.91
C PRO A 259 -0.76 -28.62 7.79
N PRO A 260 -0.97 -28.62 9.12
CA PRO A 260 -0.21 -27.79 10.04
C PRO A 260 1.27 -28.12 9.98
N MET A 261 2.07 -27.09 9.78
CA MET A 261 3.52 -27.10 9.92
C MET A 261 3.81 -27.34 11.41
N SER A 262 4.23 -28.58 11.75
CA SER A 262 4.58 -28.94 13.11
C SER A 262 5.94 -28.35 13.46
N ASP A 263 5.94 -27.34 14.34
CA ASP A 263 7.14 -26.87 15.03
C ASP A 263 7.55 -27.90 16.10
N HIS A 264 8.26 -28.95 15.67
CA HIS A 264 9.17 -29.67 16.55
C HIS A 264 10.58 -29.57 15.98
N ALA A 265 11.38 -28.75 16.65
CA ALA A 265 12.81 -28.69 16.51
C ALA A 265 13.43 -30.04 16.86
N SER A 266 13.88 -30.74 15.83
CA SER A 266 14.94 -31.74 15.93
C SER A 266 15.86 -31.51 14.73
N ASP A 267 17.13 -31.22 15.03
CA ASP A 267 18.26 -31.16 14.09
C ASP A 267 18.45 -32.49 13.37
N VAL A 268 17.63 -32.73 12.36
CA VAL A 268 17.87 -33.71 11.32
C VAL A 268 18.01 -32.90 10.05
N SER A 269 19.16 -33.02 9.40
CA SER A 269 19.49 -32.40 8.12
C SER A 269 18.48 -32.84 7.06
N ASP A 270 17.39 -32.09 6.95
CA ASP A 270 16.30 -32.30 6.02
C ASP A 270 16.76 -31.79 4.65
N SER A 271 17.63 -32.55 3.99
CA SER A 271 18.28 -32.20 2.71
C SER A 271 17.31 -32.15 1.53
N ASN A 272 16.01 -32.36 1.76
CA ASN A 272 15.01 -32.51 0.71
C ASN A 272 13.85 -31.51 0.81
N LYS A 273 14.12 -30.30 1.28
CA LYS A 273 13.13 -29.21 1.23
C LYS A 273 13.11 -28.59 -0.17
N GLU A 274 12.00 -28.76 -0.87
CA GLU A 274 11.74 -28.05 -2.13
C GLU A 274 11.81 -26.54 -1.91
N LYS A 275 12.66 -25.87 -2.70
CA LYS A 275 12.80 -24.42 -2.78
C LYS A 275 12.17 -23.94 -4.07
N PHE A 276 11.66 -22.71 -4.07
CA PHE A 276 11.05 -22.08 -5.24
C PHE A 276 11.81 -20.81 -5.60
N VAL A 277 12.25 -20.68 -6.84
CA VAL A 277 12.80 -19.42 -7.38
C VAL A 277 11.85 -18.85 -8.40
N THR A 278 11.52 -17.58 -8.23
CA THR A 278 10.76 -16.82 -9.22
C THR A 278 11.71 -15.99 -10.09
N PHE A 279 11.64 -16.19 -11.40
CA PHE A 279 12.33 -15.39 -12.40
C PHE A 279 11.41 -14.29 -12.94
N ARG A 280 11.94 -13.06 -13.04
CA ARG A 280 11.25 -11.94 -13.69
C ARG A 280 12.11 -11.41 -14.81
N MET A 281 11.71 -11.68 -16.05
CA MET A 281 12.39 -11.18 -17.24
C MET A 281 11.84 -9.81 -17.60
N ARG A 282 12.71 -8.79 -17.66
CA ARG A 282 12.35 -7.44 -18.10
C ARG A 282 12.60 -7.32 -19.60
N HIS A 283 11.60 -7.71 -20.38
CA HIS A 283 11.46 -7.31 -21.77
C HIS A 283 10.18 -6.46 -21.89
N GLU A 284 9.90 -5.89 -23.07
CA GLU A 284 8.72 -5.05 -23.37
C GLU A 284 7.42 -5.50 -22.67
N ASP A 285 7.20 -6.82 -22.56
CA ASP A 285 6.23 -7.42 -21.64
C ASP A 285 6.93 -8.21 -20.52
N PRO A 286 6.69 -7.89 -19.23
CA PRO A 286 7.34 -8.57 -18.13
C PRO A 286 6.81 -9.99 -17.98
N TYR A 287 7.62 -10.98 -18.37
CA TYR A 287 7.29 -12.39 -18.19
C TYR A 287 7.78 -12.91 -16.83
N ARG A 288 6.94 -13.70 -16.15
CA ARG A 288 7.22 -14.25 -14.82
C ARG A 288 6.91 -15.73 -14.78
N PHE A 289 7.87 -16.52 -14.34
CA PHE A 289 7.70 -17.95 -14.09
C PHE A 289 8.46 -18.38 -12.83
N THR A 290 8.05 -19.50 -12.25
CA THR A 290 8.62 -20.06 -11.01
C THR A 290 9.08 -21.47 -11.30
N ILE A 291 10.28 -21.83 -10.81
CA ILE A 291 10.84 -23.18 -10.88
C ILE A 291 11.00 -23.69 -9.45
N ALA A 292 10.57 -24.92 -9.21
CA ALA A 292 10.80 -25.66 -7.97
C ALA A 292 12.08 -26.48 -8.11
N TYR A 293 12.89 -26.53 -7.06
CA TYR A 293 14.15 -27.26 -7.07
C TYR A 293 14.56 -27.78 -5.68
N THR A 294 15.40 -28.80 -5.66
CA THR A 294 16.08 -29.35 -4.47
C THR A 294 17.56 -28.96 -4.51
N ASP A 295 18.22 -28.90 -3.36
CA ASP A 295 19.65 -28.50 -3.30
C ASP A 295 20.55 -29.49 -4.07
N GLU A 296 20.15 -30.76 -4.15
CA GLU A 296 20.84 -31.84 -4.85
C GLU A 296 20.77 -31.68 -6.38
N ASP A 297 19.67 -31.17 -6.94
CA ASP A 297 19.42 -31.08 -8.39
C ASP A 297 19.72 -29.70 -8.98
N SER A 298 20.66 -29.01 -8.37
CA SER A 298 20.93 -27.61 -8.67
C SER A 298 21.45 -27.33 -10.08
N ASP A 299 22.07 -28.33 -10.73
CA ASP A 299 22.44 -28.24 -12.15
C ASP A 299 21.23 -28.43 -13.09
N GLN A 300 20.21 -29.18 -12.66
CA GLN A 300 18.96 -29.36 -13.43
C GLN A 300 18.15 -28.07 -13.51
N ILE A 301 18.29 -27.17 -12.52
CA ILE A 301 17.61 -25.87 -12.51
C ILE A 301 17.98 -25.05 -13.74
N TYR A 302 19.26 -25.06 -14.11
CA TYR A 302 19.74 -24.32 -15.27
C TYR A 302 19.12 -24.85 -16.56
N GLU A 303 19.02 -26.16 -16.70
CA GLU A 303 18.38 -26.79 -17.86
C GLU A 303 16.87 -26.48 -17.91
N GLN A 304 16.15 -26.60 -16.78
CA GLN A 304 14.73 -26.24 -16.72
C GLN A 304 14.50 -24.75 -17.01
N PHE A 305 15.41 -23.89 -16.55
CA PHE A 305 15.38 -22.46 -16.83
C PHE A 305 15.61 -22.18 -18.33
N MET A 306 16.62 -22.80 -18.94
CA MET A 306 16.89 -22.67 -20.38
C MET A 306 15.76 -23.24 -21.23
N GLN A 307 15.17 -24.37 -20.83
CA GLN A 307 13.99 -24.96 -21.46
C GLN A 307 12.79 -24.02 -21.40
N LYS A 308 12.51 -23.44 -20.23
CA LYS A 308 11.43 -22.45 -20.07
C LYS A 308 11.64 -21.22 -20.94
N ILE A 309 12.88 -20.76 -21.11
CA ILE A 309 13.15 -19.65 -22.02
C ILE A 309 12.97 -20.07 -23.49
N ALA A 310 13.41 -21.27 -23.86
CA ALA A 310 13.20 -21.81 -25.20
C ALA A 310 11.70 -21.95 -25.55
N GLU A 311 10.87 -22.38 -24.59
CA GLU A 311 9.40 -22.45 -24.72
C GLU A 311 8.75 -21.09 -25.01
N ILE A 312 9.34 -19.99 -24.54
CA ILE A 312 8.85 -18.62 -24.83
C ILE A 312 9.09 -18.25 -26.31
N GLY A 313 9.85 -19.06 -27.07
CA GLY A 313 10.04 -18.91 -28.51
C GLY A 313 10.90 -17.69 -28.90
N ARG A 314 11.70 -17.17 -27.97
CA ARG A 314 12.57 -16.01 -28.21
C ARG A 314 14.03 -16.46 -28.27
N PRO A 315 14.82 -16.04 -29.29
CA PRO A 315 16.24 -16.31 -29.33
C PRO A 315 16.89 -15.62 -28.13
N VAL A 316 17.40 -16.43 -27.21
CA VAL A 316 18.06 -15.93 -26.01
C VAL A 316 19.44 -15.46 -26.43
N GLY A 317 19.64 -14.15 -26.46
CA GLY A 317 20.99 -13.60 -26.49
C GLY A 317 21.69 -13.82 -25.15
N LYS A 318 22.57 -12.90 -24.78
CA LYS A 318 23.24 -12.92 -23.48
C LYS A 318 22.25 -12.55 -22.37
N LEU A 319 22.18 -13.38 -21.32
CA LEU A 319 21.36 -13.17 -20.12
C LEU A 319 22.19 -12.47 -19.06
N TYR A 320 21.69 -11.35 -18.53
CA TYR A 320 22.34 -10.62 -17.46
C TYR A 320 21.44 -10.56 -16.23
N TRP A 321 22.03 -10.70 -15.04
CA TRP A 321 21.38 -10.30 -13.80
C TRP A 321 22.06 -9.05 -13.24
N VAL A 322 21.31 -8.24 -12.49
CA VAL A 322 21.82 -6.99 -11.92
C VAL A 322 21.96 -7.17 -10.42
N ASP A 323 23.19 -7.14 -9.94
CA ASP A 323 23.50 -7.08 -8.51
C ASP A 323 24.06 -5.71 -8.15
N HIS A 324 23.43 -5.01 -7.21
CA HIS A 324 23.90 -3.69 -6.73
C HIS A 324 24.28 -2.65 -7.83
N GLY A 325 23.78 -2.81 -9.05
CA GLY A 325 24.07 -1.93 -10.20
C GLY A 325 25.04 -2.49 -11.23
N ASP A 326 25.71 -3.61 -10.94
CA ASP A 326 26.60 -4.30 -11.88
C ASP A 326 25.84 -5.39 -12.63
N GLN A 327 26.00 -5.41 -13.96
CA GLN A 327 25.43 -6.45 -14.82
C GLN A 327 26.40 -7.63 -14.90
N MET A 328 25.95 -8.79 -14.41
CA MET A 328 26.71 -10.03 -14.48
C MET A 328 26.08 -10.97 -15.50
N LEU A 329 26.89 -11.49 -16.42
CA LEU A 329 26.46 -12.45 -17.44
C LEU A 329 26.20 -13.81 -16.79
N ILE A 330 25.04 -14.41 -17.06
CA ILE A 330 24.73 -15.78 -16.71
C ILE A 330 25.09 -16.66 -17.90
N SER A 331 26.23 -17.34 -17.81
CA SER A 331 26.73 -18.21 -18.89
C SER A 331 26.59 -19.70 -18.57
N ASN A 332 26.43 -20.04 -17.29
CA ASN A 332 26.43 -21.40 -16.80
C ASN A 332 25.59 -21.53 -15.51
N ALA A 333 25.37 -22.77 -15.06
CA ALA A 333 24.61 -23.07 -13.85
C ALA A 333 25.18 -22.44 -12.57
N ARG A 334 26.51 -22.26 -12.48
CA ARG A 334 27.16 -21.65 -11.32
C ARG A 334 26.86 -20.16 -11.23
N ASP A 335 26.84 -19.45 -12.35
CA ASP A 335 26.48 -18.02 -12.39
C ASP A 335 25.02 -17.83 -11.96
N LEU A 336 24.12 -18.70 -12.43
CA LEU A 336 22.70 -18.69 -12.06
C LEU A 336 22.52 -18.95 -10.56
N ARG A 337 23.27 -19.90 -10.00
CA ARG A 337 23.23 -20.23 -8.57
C ARG A 337 23.70 -19.06 -7.71
N ASN A 338 24.85 -18.48 -8.04
CA ASN A 338 25.36 -17.30 -7.33
C ASN A 338 24.32 -16.18 -7.32
N ALA A 339 23.62 -15.97 -8.44
CA ALA A 339 22.56 -14.98 -8.56
C ALA A 339 21.34 -15.30 -7.66
N MET A 340 20.98 -16.58 -7.54
CA MET A 340 19.88 -17.06 -6.69
C MET A 340 20.20 -16.96 -5.19
N ASP A 341 21.44 -17.25 -4.79
CA ASP A 341 21.87 -17.15 -3.39
C ASP A 341 21.84 -15.71 -2.89
N CYS A 342 22.09 -14.74 -3.79
CA CYS A 342 21.99 -13.32 -3.47
C CYS A 342 20.54 -12.84 -3.32
N SER A 343 19.55 -13.49 -3.94
CA SER A 343 18.16 -13.04 -3.90
C SER A 343 17.13 -14.12 -4.22
N GLY A 344 16.12 -14.29 -3.35
CA GLY A 344 14.96 -15.14 -3.64
C GLY A 344 14.08 -14.67 -4.83
N ARG A 345 14.39 -13.52 -5.46
CA ARG A 345 13.74 -13.03 -6.68
C ARG A 345 14.77 -12.47 -7.66
N LEU A 346 14.96 -13.17 -8.77
CA LEU A 346 15.94 -12.79 -9.77
C LEU A 346 15.32 -11.89 -10.85
N ASN A 347 15.87 -10.68 -11.04
CA ASN A 347 15.52 -9.80 -12.15
C ASN A 347 16.52 -10.04 -13.29
N LEU A 348 16.02 -10.54 -14.42
CA LEU A 348 16.83 -10.88 -15.58
C LEU A 348 16.63 -9.87 -16.71
N HIS A 349 17.73 -9.52 -17.35
CA HIS A 349 17.80 -8.65 -18.52
C HIS A 349 18.32 -9.47 -19.70
N VAL A 350 17.59 -9.45 -20.81
CA VAL A 350 17.99 -10.13 -22.05
C VAL A 350 18.45 -9.07 -23.03
N THR A 351 19.66 -9.23 -23.58
CA THR A 351 20.08 -8.46 -24.75
C THR A 351 19.75 -9.23 -26.02
N ALA A 352 19.34 -8.53 -27.09
CA ALA A 352 19.18 -9.13 -28.41
C ALA A 352 20.49 -9.80 -28.87
N THR A 353 20.37 -10.83 -29.69
CA THR A 353 21.51 -11.57 -30.24
C THR A 353 22.41 -10.65 -31.07
N ASP A 354 23.70 -10.97 -31.14
CA ASP A 354 24.74 -10.14 -31.78
C ASP A 354 24.50 -9.86 -33.29
N ALA A 355 23.49 -10.49 -33.91
CA ALA A 355 23.01 -10.17 -35.25
C ALA A 355 22.43 -8.74 -35.36
N ASP A 356 21.80 -8.24 -34.29
CA ASP A 356 21.30 -6.86 -34.23
C ASP A 356 22.40 -5.86 -33.85
N THR A 357 23.44 -6.32 -33.14
CA THR A 357 24.61 -5.51 -32.76
C THR A 357 25.58 -5.29 -33.93
N ALA A 358 25.57 -6.17 -34.94
CA ALA A 358 26.38 -6.02 -36.16
C ALA A 358 25.99 -4.78 -37.00
N ALA A 359 24.76 -4.25 -36.85
CA ALA A 359 24.34 -3.01 -37.49
C ALA A 359 24.88 -1.74 -36.78
N ALA A 360 25.42 -1.86 -35.57
CA ALA A 360 25.95 -0.73 -34.77
C ALA A 360 27.49 -0.70 -34.69
N GLY A 361 28.17 -1.65 -35.35
CA GLY A 361 29.62 -1.88 -35.19
C GLY A 361 30.49 -1.24 -36.26
N ASN A 362 30.49 0.09 -36.39
CA ASN A 362 31.60 0.76 -37.08
C ASN A 362 31.90 2.16 -36.52
N GLU A 363 32.29 2.22 -35.25
CA GLU A 363 32.98 3.40 -34.71
C GLU A 363 34.18 2.96 -33.87
N LYS A 364 35.31 2.73 -34.56
CA LYS A 364 36.63 2.58 -33.94
C LYS A 364 37.11 3.96 -33.47
N SER A 365 37.45 4.11 -32.19
CA SER A 365 38.54 4.99 -31.78
C SER A 365 39.10 4.66 -30.40
N SER A 366 40.24 3.97 -30.43
CA SER A 366 41.47 4.30 -29.69
C SER A 366 41.33 5.27 -28.51
N ARG A 367 41.34 4.73 -27.28
CA ARG A 367 41.93 5.43 -26.14
C ARG A 367 42.74 4.47 -25.27
N ARG A 368 44.05 4.45 -25.56
CA ARG A 368 45.11 4.16 -24.58
C ARG A 368 44.87 5.00 -23.32
N HIS A 369 44.75 4.37 -22.16
CA HIS A 369 45.07 5.04 -20.92
C HIS A 369 45.84 4.15 -19.94
N HIS A 370 46.82 4.79 -19.34
CA HIS A 370 47.94 4.24 -18.61
C HIS A 370 47.52 3.41 -17.38
N ARG A 371 48.11 2.22 -17.31
CA ARG A 371 48.16 1.35 -16.14
C ARG A 371 49.14 1.97 -15.13
N HIS A 372 48.62 2.67 -14.13
CA HIS A 372 49.44 3.08 -12.98
C HIS A 372 49.53 1.91 -12.00
N HIS A 373 50.71 1.30 -11.93
CA HIS A 373 51.14 0.48 -10.80
C HIS A 373 51.08 1.32 -9.52
N ARG A 374 50.30 0.86 -8.52
CA ARG A 374 50.51 1.26 -7.13
C ARG A 374 51.05 0.07 -6.34
N ARG A 375 52.23 0.31 -5.79
CA ARG A 375 53.07 -0.56 -4.98
C ARG A 375 52.41 -0.84 -3.63
N HIS A 376 52.66 -2.05 -3.12
CA HIS A 376 52.63 -2.40 -1.69
C HIS A 376 53.39 -1.39 -0.82
N PRO A 377 52.99 -1.25 0.45
CA PRO A 377 53.93 -1.01 1.55
C PRO A 377 54.01 -2.22 2.50
N PRO A 378 55.14 -2.36 3.23
CA PRO A 378 55.56 -3.61 3.87
C PRO A 378 55.15 -3.73 5.35
N GLY A 379 55.09 -4.99 5.77
CA GLY A 379 55.37 -5.56 7.11
C GLY A 379 55.20 -4.74 8.38
N CYS A 380 54.41 -5.28 9.32
CA CYS A 380 54.71 -5.17 10.73
C CYS A 380 54.65 -6.57 11.39
N LYS A 381 55.58 -6.77 12.32
CA LYS A 381 56.09 -8.04 12.85
C LYS A 381 55.13 -8.79 13.76
N LEU A 382 55.38 -10.09 13.82
CA LEU A 382 55.04 -11.02 14.90
C LEU A 382 55.51 -10.49 16.27
N GLU A 383 54.64 -10.54 17.26
CA GLU A 383 55.03 -10.72 18.67
C GLU A 383 54.00 -11.63 19.33
N GLY A 384 54.49 -12.67 20.01
CA GLY A 384 53.71 -13.77 20.55
C GLY A 384 53.47 -13.71 22.05
N ALA A 385 52.79 -14.76 22.52
CA ALA A 385 52.41 -15.11 23.90
C ALA A 385 51.29 -14.22 24.48
N ARG A 386 50.29 -14.74 25.18
CA ARG A 386 50.28 -15.85 26.14
C ARG A 386 48.81 -16.24 26.44
N ASN A 387 48.55 -17.52 26.70
CA ASN A 387 47.44 -18.05 27.50
C ASN A 387 47.91 -19.40 28.08
N PRO A 388 47.42 -19.87 29.24
CA PRO A 388 46.83 -19.15 30.37
C PRO A 388 47.88 -18.73 31.43
#